data_AF-A0A8T2E656-F1
#
_entry.id   AF-A0A8T2E656-F1
#
_cell.length_a   1.000
_cell.length_b   1.000
_cell.length_c   1.000
_cell.angle_alpha   90.00
_cell.angle_beta   90.00
_cell.angle_gamma   90.00
#
_symmetry.space_group_name_H-M   'P 1'
#
loop_
_entity.id
_entity.type
_entity.pdbx_description
1 polymer ?
#
loop_
_entity_poly.entity_id
_entity_poly.type
_entity_poly.pdbx_seq_one_letter_code
_entity_poly.pdbx_strand_id
1 'polypeptide(L)'
;MEESINQNPEAMEALISNLFGNISSLKSAYIELQSAHTPYDPEKIQAADKVVISELKNLSEMKHFYRENNPKPVCVSPQDSRLAAEIQEQQSLLKTYEEQSLDAYDEKEKEMMMMIGSINRTELLSVLKAKGTNIDKLRFAIMYLISLESVNQTEVEAVEAALREAKIDTSTFQYVKKIKSLNVSLAANSASKSHIALWPVYKRGDRAGVKNLLSSDEKLEVARAVEC
;
A
#
# COMPACT_ATOMS: atom_id res chain seq x y z
N MET A 1 20.73 -11.82 -46.86
CA MET A 1 19.50 -11.72 -47.67
C MET A 1 18.38 -11.81 -46.65
N GLU A 2 17.99 -10.65 -46.12
CA GLU A 2 16.91 -10.50 -45.15
C GLU A 2 15.61 -10.40 -45.94
N GLU A 3 14.77 -11.44 -45.86
CA GLU A 3 13.45 -11.43 -46.48
C GLU A 3 12.36 -11.61 -45.42
N SER A 4 11.46 -10.62 -45.39
CA SER A 4 10.06 -10.65 -44.94
C SER A 4 9.74 -10.52 -43.43
N ILE A 5 9.91 -9.31 -42.88
CA ILE A 5 8.96 -8.81 -41.87
C ILE A 5 7.82 -8.13 -42.63
N ASN A 6 6.86 -8.92 -43.12
CA ASN A 6 5.60 -8.39 -43.62
C ASN A 6 4.59 -8.36 -42.47
N GLN A 7 4.78 -7.43 -41.52
CA GLN A 7 3.71 -7.04 -40.60
C GLN A 7 2.88 -6.00 -41.32
N ASN A 8 1.68 -6.36 -41.76
CA ASN A 8 0.75 -5.43 -42.40
C ASN A 8 0.47 -4.25 -41.44
N PRO A 9 0.96 -3.04 -41.72
CA PRO A 9 0.85 -1.90 -40.79
C PRO A 9 -0.61 -1.56 -40.47
N GLU A 10 -1.51 -1.73 -41.43
CA GLU A 10 -2.95 -1.50 -41.25
C GLU A 10 -3.58 -2.45 -40.23
N ALA A 11 -3.14 -3.72 -40.20
CA ALA A 11 -3.63 -4.70 -39.23
C ALA A 11 -3.16 -4.37 -37.81
N MET A 12 -1.95 -3.84 -37.67
CA MET A 12 -1.40 -3.40 -36.38
C MET A 12 -2.13 -2.15 -35.87
N GLU A 13 -2.40 -1.18 -36.74
CA GLU A 13 -3.20 0.02 -36.39
C GLU A 13 -4.62 -0.32 -35.97
N ALA A 14 -5.26 -1.29 -36.63
CA ALA A 14 -6.58 -1.79 -36.25
C ALA A 14 -6.56 -2.46 -34.87
N LEU A 15 -5.55 -3.29 -34.57
CA LEU A 15 -5.37 -3.91 -33.26
C LEU A 15 -5.15 -2.88 -32.15
N ILE A 16 -4.34 -1.85 -32.40
CA ILE A 16 -4.08 -0.76 -31.45
C ILE A 16 -5.36 0.04 -31.21
N SER A 17 -6.10 0.37 -32.27
CA SER A 17 -7.38 1.09 -32.16
C SER A 17 -8.41 0.29 -31.36
N ASN A 18 -8.50 -1.02 -31.60
CA ASN A 18 -9.37 -1.91 -30.86
C ASN A 18 -8.96 -2.02 -29.38
N LEU A 19 -7.64 -2.03 -29.08
CA LEU A 19 -7.13 -1.98 -27.71
C LEU A 19 -7.57 -0.72 -26.97
N PHE A 20 -7.40 0.45 -27.59
CA PHE A 20 -7.85 1.70 -26.99
C PHE A 20 -9.38 1.77 -26.84
N GLY A 21 -10.13 1.21 -27.79
CA GLY A 21 -11.58 1.06 -27.70
C GLY A 21 -12.00 0.22 -26.50
N ASN A 22 -11.41 -0.96 -26.31
CA ASN A 22 -11.70 -1.85 -25.18
C ASN A 22 -11.29 -1.22 -23.85
N ILE A 23 -10.14 -0.56 -23.77
CA ILE A 23 -9.72 0.17 -22.56
C ILE A 23 -10.71 1.30 -22.24
N SER A 24 -11.19 2.02 -23.24
CA SER A 24 -12.17 3.10 -23.05
C SER A 24 -13.53 2.56 -22.61
N SER A 25 -13.95 1.43 -23.16
CA SER A 25 -15.19 0.73 -22.80
C SER A 25 -15.12 0.19 -21.37
N LEU A 26 -14.00 -0.46 -21.00
CA LEU A 26 -13.73 -0.92 -19.64
C LEU A 26 -13.76 0.24 -18.62
N LYS A 27 -13.13 1.37 -18.93
CA LYS A 27 -13.16 2.56 -18.07
C LYS A 27 -14.58 3.08 -17.87
N SER A 28 -15.39 3.09 -18.93
CA SER A 28 -16.78 3.52 -18.87
C SER A 28 -17.62 2.58 -18.01
N ALA A 29 -17.50 1.27 -18.22
CA ALA A 29 -18.17 0.24 -17.42
C ALA A 29 -17.79 0.31 -15.94
N TYR A 30 -16.52 0.62 -15.65
CA TYR A 30 -16.05 0.81 -14.28
C TYR A 30 -16.66 2.05 -13.60
N ILE A 31 -16.84 3.14 -14.34
CA ILE A 31 -17.53 4.35 -13.84
C ILE A 31 -19.01 4.02 -13.55
N GLU A 32 -19.67 3.27 -14.43
CA GLU A 32 -21.05 2.82 -14.21
C GLU A 32 -21.17 1.97 -12.94
N LEU A 33 -20.23 1.04 -12.73
CA LEU A 33 -20.15 0.23 -11.51
C LEU A 33 -19.98 1.11 -10.26
N GLN A 34 -19.08 2.09 -10.30
CA GLN A 34 -18.90 3.06 -9.21
C GLN A 34 -20.18 3.87 -8.94
N SER A 35 -20.89 4.29 -9.99
CA SER A 35 -22.13 5.06 -9.85
C SER A 35 -23.27 4.22 -9.25
N ALA A 36 -23.33 2.93 -9.54
CA ALA A 36 -24.34 2.00 -9.02
C ALA A 36 -24.18 1.71 -7.51
N HIS A 37 -23.01 2.04 -6.94
CA HIS A 37 -22.78 1.96 -5.50
C HIS A 37 -23.39 3.13 -4.72
N THR A 38 -23.86 4.22 -5.36
CA THR A 38 -24.44 5.39 -4.66
C THR A 38 -25.55 6.07 -5.46
N PRO A 39 -26.83 5.92 -5.07
CA PRO A 39 -27.36 5.07 -4.00
C PRO A 39 -27.24 3.57 -4.34
N TYR A 40 -27.11 2.71 -3.34
CA TYR A 40 -26.91 1.27 -3.52
C TYR A 40 -28.04 0.63 -4.32
N ASP A 41 -27.72 0.10 -5.50
CA ASP A 41 -28.65 -0.58 -6.39
C ASP A 41 -28.03 -1.92 -6.85
N PRO A 42 -28.44 -3.06 -6.26
CA PRO A 42 -27.81 -4.35 -6.54
C PRO A 42 -28.02 -4.83 -7.98
N GLU A 43 -29.10 -4.45 -8.64
CA GLU A 43 -29.38 -4.83 -10.03
C GLU A 43 -28.45 -4.08 -10.98
N LYS A 44 -28.25 -2.77 -10.75
CA LYS A 44 -27.30 -1.97 -11.53
C LYS A 44 -25.85 -2.38 -11.29
N ILE A 45 -25.50 -2.74 -10.06
CA ILE A 45 -24.17 -3.28 -9.73
C ILE A 45 -23.93 -4.57 -10.52
N GLN A 46 -24.88 -5.51 -10.49
CA GLN A 46 -24.76 -6.77 -11.22
C GLN A 46 -24.68 -6.57 -12.74
N ALA A 47 -25.43 -5.61 -13.28
CA ALA A 47 -25.37 -5.28 -14.70
C ALA A 47 -24.00 -4.71 -15.09
N ALA A 48 -23.48 -3.73 -14.35
CA ALA A 48 -22.19 -3.12 -14.62
C ALA A 48 -21.02 -4.11 -14.43
N ASP A 49 -21.10 -4.99 -13.43
CA ASP A 49 -20.09 -6.03 -13.19
C ASP A 49 -19.98 -7.01 -14.37
N LYS A 50 -21.11 -7.44 -14.94
CA LYS A 50 -21.13 -8.26 -16.16
C LYS A 50 -20.42 -7.57 -17.33
N VAL A 51 -20.64 -6.27 -17.50
CA VAL A 51 -19.99 -5.49 -18.57
C VAL A 51 -18.48 -5.44 -18.33
N VAL A 52 -18.03 -5.12 -17.11
CA VAL A 52 -16.60 -5.12 -16.75
C VAL A 52 -15.94 -6.48 -17.04
N ILE A 53 -16.58 -7.57 -16.63
CA ILE A 53 -16.08 -8.94 -16.87
C ILE A 53 -15.97 -9.21 -18.38
N SER A 54 -16.97 -8.80 -19.18
CA SER A 54 -16.93 -8.99 -20.63
C SER A 54 -15.79 -8.20 -21.30
N GLU A 55 -15.53 -6.96 -20.87
CA GLU A 55 -14.43 -6.15 -21.41
C GLU A 55 -13.07 -6.73 -21.04
N LEU A 56 -12.90 -7.22 -19.81
CA LEU A 56 -11.69 -7.92 -19.39
C LEU A 56 -11.47 -9.21 -20.18
N LYS A 57 -12.55 -9.94 -20.49
CA LYS A 57 -12.49 -11.13 -21.34
C LYS A 57 -12.03 -10.78 -22.75
N ASN A 58 -12.60 -9.74 -23.37
CA ASN A 58 -12.19 -9.25 -24.70
C ASN A 58 -10.70 -8.85 -24.73
N LEU A 59 -10.22 -8.14 -23.70
CA LEU A 59 -8.80 -7.80 -23.58
C LEU A 59 -7.90 -9.03 -23.44
N SER A 60 -8.35 -10.04 -22.69
CA SER A 60 -7.63 -11.31 -22.54
C SER A 60 -7.52 -12.07 -23.86
N GLU A 61 -8.63 -12.17 -24.61
CA GLU A 61 -8.68 -12.81 -25.93
C GLU A 61 -7.75 -12.09 -26.92
N MET A 62 -7.76 -10.76 -26.94
CA MET A 62 -6.87 -10.00 -27.82
C MET A 62 -5.39 -10.12 -27.44
N LYS A 63 -5.08 -10.19 -26.14
CA LYS A 63 -3.73 -10.49 -25.65
C LYS A 63 -3.26 -11.87 -26.09
N HIS A 64 -4.15 -12.86 -26.03
CA HIS A 64 -3.86 -14.22 -26.50
C HIS A 64 -3.63 -14.25 -28.01
N PHE A 65 -4.54 -13.66 -28.78
CA PHE A 65 -4.44 -13.54 -30.23
C PHE A 65 -3.13 -12.86 -30.66
N TYR A 66 -2.75 -11.77 -30.01
CA TYR A 66 -1.48 -11.11 -30.31
C TYR A 66 -0.27 -12.01 -30.03
N ARG A 67 -0.29 -12.76 -28.91
CA ARG A 67 0.79 -13.69 -28.55
C ARG A 67 0.90 -14.86 -29.51
N GLU A 68 -0.22 -15.41 -29.98
CA GLU A 68 -0.24 -16.52 -30.95
C GLU A 68 0.30 -16.09 -32.32
N ASN A 69 -0.08 -14.89 -32.77
CA ASN A 69 0.35 -14.36 -34.07
C ASN A 69 1.74 -13.70 -34.02
N ASN A 70 2.24 -13.38 -32.83
CA ASN A 70 3.59 -12.85 -32.60
C ASN A 70 4.27 -13.67 -31.51
N PRO A 71 4.59 -14.95 -31.78
CA PRO A 71 5.28 -15.79 -30.83
C PRO A 71 6.60 -15.11 -30.47
N LYS A 72 6.84 -14.92 -29.17
CA LYS A 72 8.13 -14.39 -28.71
C LYS A 72 9.22 -15.29 -29.28
N PRO A 73 10.33 -14.75 -29.82
CA PRO A 73 11.47 -15.59 -30.17
C PRO A 73 11.85 -16.41 -28.95
N VAL A 74 11.81 -17.74 -29.10
CA VAL A 74 12.13 -18.68 -28.03
C VAL A 74 13.57 -18.40 -27.62
N CYS A 75 13.75 -17.82 -26.43
CA CYS A 75 15.07 -17.72 -25.81
C CYS A 75 15.59 -19.13 -25.55
N VAL A 76 16.74 -19.45 -26.13
CA VAL A 76 17.54 -20.62 -25.77
C VAL A 76 17.84 -20.57 -24.26
N SER A 77 17.26 -21.52 -23.52
CA SER A 77 17.19 -21.67 -22.05
C SER A 77 16.44 -20.56 -21.26
N PRO A 78 15.12 -20.73 -21.01
CA PRO A 78 14.27 -19.72 -20.35
C PRO A 78 14.37 -19.61 -18.82
N GLN A 79 15.06 -20.50 -18.11
CA GLN A 79 15.00 -20.54 -16.64
C GLN A 79 16.05 -19.65 -15.97
N ASP A 80 17.30 -19.68 -16.44
CA ASP A 80 18.40 -18.96 -15.78
C ASP A 80 18.32 -17.45 -15.94
N SER A 81 17.89 -16.95 -17.12
CA SER A 81 17.75 -15.50 -17.34
C SER A 81 16.54 -14.92 -16.60
N ARG A 82 15.47 -15.70 -16.42
CA ARG A 82 14.30 -15.27 -15.65
C ARG A 82 14.63 -15.25 -14.16
N LEU A 83 15.26 -16.32 -13.66
CA LEU A 83 15.73 -16.40 -12.28
C LEU A 83 16.78 -15.33 -11.98
N ALA A 84 17.69 -15.03 -12.91
CA ALA A 84 18.67 -13.96 -12.73
C ALA A 84 18.02 -12.57 -12.64
N ALA A 85 17.02 -12.29 -13.48
CA ALA A 85 16.26 -11.04 -13.41
C ALA A 85 15.47 -10.92 -12.09
N GLU A 86 14.86 -12.01 -11.63
CA GLU A 86 14.14 -12.07 -10.35
C GLU A 86 15.09 -11.93 -9.14
N ILE A 87 16.24 -12.60 -9.16
CA ILE A 87 17.31 -12.44 -8.16
C ILE A 87 17.81 -10.99 -8.15
N GLN A 88 18.02 -10.38 -9.30
CA GLN A 88 18.45 -8.99 -9.40
C GLN A 88 17.39 -8.02 -8.87
N GLU A 89 16.11 -8.25 -9.16
CA GLU A 89 15.01 -7.48 -8.61
C GLU A 89 14.97 -7.62 -7.09
N GLN A 90 15.02 -8.84 -6.56
CA GLN A 90 15.05 -9.11 -5.12
C GLN A 90 16.25 -8.46 -4.44
N GLN A 91 17.44 -8.52 -5.04
CA GLN A 91 18.64 -7.85 -4.53
C GLN A 91 18.49 -6.32 -4.53
N SER A 92 17.89 -5.74 -5.57
CA SER A 92 17.62 -4.30 -5.64
C SER A 92 16.61 -3.85 -4.57
N LEU A 93 15.59 -4.67 -4.33
CA LEU A 93 14.58 -4.44 -3.31
C LEU A 93 15.20 -4.54 -1.90
N LEU A 94 16.02 -5.57 -1.66
CA LEU A 94 16.68 -5.79 -0.37
C LEU A 94 17.66 -4.66 -0.06
N LYS A 95 18.43 -4.21 -1.05
CA LYS A 95 19.27 -3.00 -0.94
C LYS A 95 18.45 -1.76 -0.60
N THR A 96 17.27 -1.61 -1.20
CA THR A 96 16.36 -0.49 -0.91
C THR A 96 15.87 -0.53 0.53
N TYR A 97 15.51 -1.71 1.05
CA TYR A 97 15.10 -1.88 2.44
C TYR A 97 16.24 -1.66 3.44
N GLU A 98 17.45 -2.15 3.14
CA GLU A 98 18.65 -1.90 3.94
C GLU A 98 18.99 -0.40 3.99
N GLU A 99 18.89 0.29 2.85
CA GLU A 99 19.11 1.74 2.78
C GLU A 99 18.06 2.54 3.58
N GLN A 100 16.83 2.02 3.69
CA GLN A 100 15.72 2.64 4.42
C GLN A 100 15.81 2.46 5.94
N SER A 101 16.60 1.51 6.46
CA SER A 101 16.90 1.33 7.89
C SER A 101 15.64 1.33 8.79
N LEU A 102 14.61 0.60 8.37
CA LEU A 102 13.30 0.50 9.05
C LEU A 102 13.35 -0.24 10.38
N ASP A 103 14.30 -1.16 10.56
CA ASP A 103 14.40 -2.03 11.74
C ASP A 103 14.44 -1.25 13.07
N ALA A 104 15.10 -0.09 13.07
CA ALA A 104 15.19 0.78 14.24
C ALA A 104 13.83 1.40 14.62
N TYR A 105 13.00 1.73 13.63
CA TYR A 105 11.66 2.24 13.87
C TYR A 105 10.74 1.11 14.35
N ASP A 106 10.75 -0.04 13.70
CA ASP A 106 9.87 -1.16 14.02
C ASP A 106 10.08 -1.70 15.44
N GLU A 107 11.33 -1.86 15.88
CA GLU A 107 11.61 -2.33 17.24
C GLU A 107 11.14 -1.32 18.29
N LYS A 108 11.44 -0.04 18.06
CA LYS A 108 11.06 1.04 18.98
C LYS A 108 9.55 1.26 19.02
N GLU A 109 8.85 1.14 17.90
CA GLU A 109 7.38 1.20 17.88
C GLU A 109 6.74 0.05 18.65
N LYS A 110 7.30 -1.18 18.55
CA LYS A 110 6.83 -2.32 19.36
C LYS A 110 7.02 -2.04 20.85
N GLU A 111 8.17 -1.50 21.26
CA GLU A 111 8.42 -1.10 22.65
C GLU A 111 7.39 -0.05 23.13
N MET A 112 7.08 0.96 22.31
CA MET A 112 6.06 1.97 22.62
C MET A 112 4.64 1.38 22.72
N MET A 113 4.35 0.30 22.01
CA MET A 113 3.04 -0.35 22.02
C MET A 113 2.86 -1.33 23.19
N MET A 114 3.96 -1.87 23.71
CA MET A 114 3.97 -2.84 24.81
C MET A 114 3.90 -2.16 26.17
N MET A 115 4.57 -1.00 26.32
CA MET A 115 4.60 -0.23 27.56
C MET A 115 4.45 1.27 27.26
N ILE A 116 3.42 1.91 27.85
CA ILE A 116 3.21 3.36 27.77
C ILE A 116 4.44 4.07 28.35
N GLY A 117 5.01 5.03 27.59
CA GLY A 117 6.16 5.81 28.04
C GLY A 117 7.50 5.07 28.12
N SER A 118 7.63 3.92 27.45
CA SER A 118 8.88 3.14 27.44
C SER A 118 10.08 3.87 26.81
N ILE A 119 9.82 4.76 25.86
CA ILE A 119 10.85 5.50 25.13
C ILE A 119 10.93 6.94 25.62
N ASN A 120 12.15 7.39 25.90
CA ASN A 120 12.44 8.75 26.34
C ASN A 120 12.66 9.70 25.17
N ARG A 121 12.45 11.01 25.38
CA ARG A 121 12.65 12.05 24.35
C ARG A 121 14.00 11.99 23.65
N THR A 122 15.09 11.71 24.38
CA THR A 122 16.45 11.66 23.83
C THR A 122 16.63 10.53 22.83
N GLU A 123 16.04 9.37 23.12
CA GLU A 123 16.04 8.18 22.27
C GLU A 123 15.14 8.35 21.06
N LEU A 124 13.98 9.00 21.23
CA LEU A 124 13.14 9.37 20.09
C LEU A 124 13.89 10.28 19.10
N LEU A 125 14.56 11.33 19.62
CA LEU A 125 15.28 12.28 18.79
C LEU A 125 16.49 11.66 18.08
N SER A 126 17.14 10.65 18.67
CA SER A 126 18.23 9.94 17.99
C SER A 126 17.71 9.11 16.81
N VAL A 127 16.55 8.46 16.97
CA VAL A 127 15.90 7.69 15.89
C VAL A 127 15.38 8.62 14.78
N LEU A 128 14.78 9.76 15.11
CA LEU A 128 14.34 10.75 14.10
C LEU A 128 15.49 11.35 13.29
N LYS A 129 16.70 11.41 13.87
CA LYS A 129 17.93 11.83 13.19
C LYS A 129 18.55 10.71 12.34
N ALA A 130 18.18 9.46 12.56
CA ALA A 130 18.65 8.34 11.76
C ALA A 130 18.13 8.42 10.32
N LYS A 131 18.60 7.48 9.48
CA LYS A 131 18.05 7.26 8.15
C LYS A 131 16.58 6.81 8.27
N GLY A 132 15.82 6.98 7.19
CA GLY A 132 14.38 6.67 7.16
C GLY A 132 13.63 7.66 6.28
N THR A 133 12.48 7.25 5.74
CA THR A 133 11.68 8.12 4.90
C THR A 133 10.97 9.19 5.73
N ASN A 134 10.48 10.24 5.08
CA ASN A 134 9.68 11.27 5.74
C ASN A 134 8.40 10.68 6.37
N ILE A 135 7.85 9.62 5.76
CA ILE A 135 6.66 8.92 6.26
C ILE A 135 7.00 8.16 7.54
N ASP A 136 8.13 7.47 7.59
CA ASP A 136 8.55 6.68 8.77
C ASP A 136 8.80 7.59 9.96
N LYS A 137 9.52 8.69 9.76
CA LYS A 137 9.79 9.69 10.80
C LYS A 137 8.51 10.32 11.34
N LEU A 138 7.56 10.63 10.46
CA LEU A 138 6.27 11.19 10.85
C LEU A 138 5.41 10.17 11.61
N ARG A 139 5.33 8.94 11.11
CA ARG A 139 4.63 7.82 11.76
C ARG A 139 5.20 7.57 13.15
N PHE A 140 6.52 7.52 13.27
CA PHE A 140 7.21 7.27 14.53
C PHE A 140 6.94 8.37 15.56
N ALA A 141 6.99 9.64 15.13
CA ALA A 141 6.63 10.76 16.00
C ALA A 141 5.16 10.68 16.46
N ILE A 142 4.23 10.34 15.56
CA ILE A 142 2.82 10.14 15.89
C ILE A 142 2.65 8.97 16.88
N MET A 143 3.36 7.85 16.67
CA MET A 143 3.33 6.69 17.57
C MET A 143 3.75 7.11 18.98
N TYR A 144 4.86 7.85 19.10
CA TYR A 144 5.31 8.39 20.37
C TYR A 144 4.27 9.26 21.05
N LEU A 145 3.72 10.25 20.33
CA LEU A 145 2.70 11.16 20.85
C LEU A 145 1.44 10.41 21.34
N ILE A 146 1.05 9.35 20.63
CA ILE A 146 -0.09 8.52 21.00
C ILE A 146 0.24 7.69 22.26
N SER A 147 1.46 7.17 22.35
CA SER A 147 1.96 6.36 23.47
C SER A 147 2.32 7.16 24.73
N LEU A 148 2.35 8.49 24.69
CA LEU A 148 2.53 9.32 25.89
C LEU A 148 1.30 9.30 26.80
N GLU A 149 1.52 9.23 28.11
CA GLU A 149 0.45 9.31 29.12
C GLU A 149 -0.07 10.76 29.27
N SER A 150 0.82 11.74 29.22
CA SER A 150 0.50 13.17 29.26
C SER A 150 1.23 13.93 28.15
N VAL A 151 0.66 15.05 27.72
CA VAL A 151 1.26 15.89 26.67
C VAL A 151 2.15 16.94 27.34
N ASN A 152 3.46 16.65 27.42
CA ASN A 152 4.44 17.65 27.85
C ASN A 152 4.78 18.57 26.67
N GLN A 153 4.35 19.84 26.77
CA GLN A 153 4.48 20.80 25.68
C GLN A 153 5.93 20.95 25.19
N THR A 154 6.90 21.03 26.11
CA THR A 154 8.33 21.17 25.79
C THR A 154 8.90 19.97 25.01
N GLU A 155 8.41 18.76 25.31
CA GLU A 155 8.87 17.55 24.62
C GLU A 155 8.32 17.50 23.20
N VAL A 156 7.03 17.80 23.06
CA VAL A 156 6.34 17.79 21.76
C VAL A 156 6.88 18.90 20.84
N GLU A 157 7.18 20.09 21.35
CA GLU A 157 7.80 21.16 20.57
C GLU A 157 9.18 20.79 20.03
N ALA A 158 9.96 20.03 20.79
CA ALA A 158 11.26 19.56 20.33
C ALA A 158 11.14 18.50 19.22
N VAL A 159 10.11 17.65 19.28
CA VAL A 159 9.79 16.70 18.21
C VAL A 159 9.32 17.44 16.96
N GLU A 160 8.46 18.45 17.09
CA GLU A 160 8.04 19.31 15.97
C GLU A 160 9.24 20.03 15.33
N ALA A 161 10.18 20.53 16.14
CA ALA A 161 11.40 21.16 15.65
C ALA A 161 12.26 20.18 14.85
N ALA A 162 12.43 18.94 15.33
CA ALA A 162 13.18 17.90 14.63
C ALA A 162 12.52 17.50 13.29
N LEU A 163 11.18 17.42 13.25
CA LEU A 163 10.44 17.16 12.02
C LEU A 163 10.58 18.31 11.01
N ARG A 164 10.56 19.56 11.48
CA ARG A 164 10.79 20.74 10.63
C ARG A 164 12.22 20.78 10.08
N GLU A 165 13.22 20.43 10.91
CA GLU A 165 14.62 20.32 10.48
C GLU A 165 14.78 19.25 9.39
N ALA A 166 14.05 18.14 9.51
CA ALA A 166 13.97 17.09 8.49
C ALA A 166 13.15 17.48 7.23
N LYS A 167 12.63 18.72 7.14
CA LYS A 167 11.77 19.23 6.06
C LYS A 167 10.47 18.42 5.88
N ILE A 168 9.93 17.88 6.97
CA ILE A 168 8.67 17.11 6.98
C ILE A 168 7.51 18.05 7.28
N ASP A 169 6.39 17.89 6.59
CA ASP A 169 5.16 18.61 6.92
C ASP A 169 4.64 18.19 8.30
N THR A 170 4.36 19.18 9.15
CA THR A 170 3.96 18.96 10.55
C THR A 170 2.44 19.04 10.77
N SER A 171 1.66 19.35 9.72
CA SER A 171 0.21 19.54 9.83
C SER A 171 -0.49 18.33 10.46
N THR A 172 -0.13 17.12 10.01
CA THR A 172 -0.68 15.85 10.51
C THR A 172 -0.32 15.62 11.98
N PHE A 173 0.95 15.84 12.34
CA PHE A 173 1.41 15.70 13.73
C PHE A 173 0.68 16.68 14.67
N GLN A 174 0.51 17.93 14.25
CA GLN A 174 -0.22 18.94 15.00
C GLN A 174 -1.71 18.61 15.15
N TYR A 175 -2.33 18.01 14.14
CA TYR A 175 -3.71 17.54 14.23
C TYR A 175 -3.86 16.44 15.28
N VAL A 176 -2.97 15.44 15.27
CA VAL A 176 -2.98 14.37 16.29
C VAL A 176 -2.71 14.93 17.69
N LYS A 177 -1.82 15.92 17.83
CA LYS A 177 -1.56 16.63 19.10
C LYS A 177 -2.82 17.29 19.65
N LYS A 178 -3.58 17.98 18.80
CA LYS A 178 -4.87 18.57 19.18
C LYS A 178 -5.85 17.51 19.67
N ILE A 179 -5.99 16.40 18.94
CA ILE A 179 -6.88 15.28 19.35
C ILE A 179 -6.46 14.73 20.71
N LYS A 180 -5.17 14.46 20.91
CA LYS A 180 -4.65 13.93 22.19
C LYS A 180 -4.92 14.90 23.34
N SER A 181 -4.67 16.19 23.14
CA SER A 181 -4.95 17.23 24.14
C SER A 181 -6.44 17.28 24.52
N LEU A 182 -7.33 17.22 23.52
CA LEU A 182 -8.78 17.17 23.75
C LEU A 182 -9.18 15.91 24.53
N ASN A 183 -8.61 14.75 24.19
CA ASN A 183 -8.89 13.49 24.90
C ASN A 183 -8.47 13.55 26.38
N VAL A 184 -7.34 14.19 26.68
CA VAL A 184 -6.90 14.41 28.07
C VAL A 184 -7.86 15.34 28.81
N SER A 185 -8.27 16.46 28.20
CA SER A 185 -9.24 17.39 28.80
C SER A 185 -10.61 16.74 29.02
N LEU A 186 -11.06 15.88 28.11
CA LEU A 186 -12.34 15.18 28.25
C LEU A 186 -12.28 14.12 29.36
N ALA A 187 -11.20 13.35 29.43
CA ALA A 187 -11.00 12.35 30.49
C ALA A 187 -10.95 12.99 31.90
N ALA A 188 -10.45 14.23 32.02
CA ALA A 188 -10.43 14.98 33.27
C ALA A 188 -11.82 15.48 33.72
N ASN A 189 -12.73 15.75 32.76
CA ASN A 189 -14.06 16.29 33.03
C ASN A 189 -15.14 15.22 33.26
N SER A 190 -14.86 13.96 32.95
CA SER A 190 -15.75 12.83 33.23
C SER A 190 -15.42 12.19 34.57
N ALA A 191 -16.23 12.46 35.60
CA ALA A 191 -16.21 11.70 36.88
C ALA A 191 -16.67 10.23 36.72
N SER A 192 -17.05 9.81 35.50
CA SER A 192 -17.16 8.41 35.13
C SER A 192 -15.94 8.01 34.33
N LYS A 193 -15.25 6.95 34.79
CA LYS A 193 -14.31 6.15 33.99
C LYS A 193 -15.07 5.43 32.85
N SER A 194 -15.82 6.14 32.03
CA SER A 194 -16.37 5.62 30.79
C SER A 194 -15.23 5.59 29.79
N HIS A 195 -14.62 4.41 29.77
CA HIS A 195 -13.67 3.83 28.85
C HIS A 195 -13.92 4.23 27.37
N ILE A 196 -13.65 5.48 26.97
CA ILE A 196 -13.39 5.82 25.57
C ILE A 196 -11.94 5.40 25.27
N ALA A 197 -11.68 4.11 25.44
CA ALA A 197 -10.51 3.50 24.87
C ALA A 197 -10.83 3.32 23.39
N LEU A 198 -10.34 4.23 22.56
CA LEU A 198 -10.34 4.07 21.11
C LEU A 198 -9.41 2.92 20.67
N TRP A 199 -8.49 2.50 21.53
CA TRP A 199 -7.43 1.52 21.24
C TRP A 199 -7.89 0.06 21.05
N PRO A 200 -8.84 -0.51 21.83
CA PRO A 200 -9.33 -1.86 21.58
C PRO A 200 -10.11 -2.01 20.27
N VAL A 201 -10.60 -0.92 19.67
CA VAL A 201 -11.29 -0.94 18.37
C VAL A 201 -10.27 -1.03 17.24
N TYR A 202 -9.19 -0.22 17.29
CA TYR A 202 -8.08 -0.32 16.33
C TYR A 202 -7.36 -1.69 16.40
N LYS A 203 -7.17 -2.27 17.60
CA LYS A 203 -6.59 -3.62 17.75
C LYS A 203 -7.53 -4.79 17.35
N ARG A 204 -8.82 -4.54 17.11
CA ARG A 204 -9.79 -5.56 16.67
C ARG A 204 -10.15 -5.48 15.18
N GLY A 205 -9.98 -4.32 14.54
CA GLY A 205 -10.38 -4.10 13.15
C GLY A 205 -9.57 -4.86 12.10
N ASP A 206 -8.33 -5.25 12.37
CA ASP A 206 -7.42 -5.71 11.30
C ASP A 206 -6.70 -7.04 11.55
N ARG A 207 -7.31 -7.90 12.39
CA ARG A 207 -6.78 -9.24 12.67
C ARG A 207 -7.71 -10.39 12.28
N ALA A 208 -8.78 -10.10 11.53
CA ALA A 208 -9.64 -11.14 10.96
C ALA A 208 -9.39 -11.30 9.44
N GLY A 209 -9.18 -10.21 8.70
CA GLY A 209 -8.87 -10.28 7.27
C GLY A 209 -7.43 -10.73 6.97
N VAL A 210 -6.45 -10.24 7.75
CA VAL A 210 -5.02 -10.46 7.46
C VAL A 210 -4.47 -11.77 8.05
N LYS A 211 -5.18 -12.39 9.01
CA LYS A 211 -4.72 -13.67 9.58
C LYS A 211 -4.81 -14.84 8.60
N ASN A 212 -5.69 -14.75 7.60
CA ASN A 212 -5.74 -15.71 6.49
C ASN A 212 -4.60 -15.52 5.48
N LEU A 213 -3.82 -14.44 5.56
CA LEU A 213 -2.68 -14.20 4.68
C LEU A 213 -1.33 -14.54 5.32
N LEU A 214 -1.29 -14.76 6.64
CA LEU A 214 -0.04 -14.90 7.40
C LEU A 214 0.07 -16.20 8.20
N SER A 215 -0.85 -17.15 8.01
CA SER A 215 -0.75 -18.45 8.67
C SER A 215 -0.85 -19.59 7.67
N SER A 216 0.27 -20.32 7.55
CA SER A 216 0.48 -21.61 6.89
C SER A 216 0.71 -21.57 5.38
N ASP A 217 1.98 -21.67 4.97
CA ASP A 217 2.59 -22.58 3.96
C ASP A 217 1.75 -23.19 2.82
N GLU A 218 0.67 -22.58 2.35
CA GLU A 218 -0.01 -22.95 1.12
C GLU A 218 0.10 -21.83 0.10
N LYS A 219 0.81 -22.12 -1.00
CA LYS A 219 0.86 -21.28 -2.21
C LYS A 219 -0.55 -20.77 -2.54
N LEU A 220 -0.73 -19.45 -2.54
CA LEU A 220 -1.88 -18.72 -3.08
C LEU A 220 -2.31 -19.33 -4.43
N GLU A 221 -3.61 -19.61 -4.62
CA GLU A 221 -4.15 -20.16 -5.87
C GLU A 221 -3.82 -19.30 -7.11
N VAL A 222 -3.63 -17.99 -6.93
CA VAL A 222 -3.19 -17.07 -7.99
C VAL A 222 -1.76 -17.36 -8.47
N ALA A 223 -0.88 -17.89 -7.62
CA ALA A 223 0.46 -18.32 -8.01
C ALA A 223 0.45 -19.64 -8.81
N ARG A 224 -0.62 -20.45 -8.72
CA ARG A 224 -0.77 -21.69 -9.50
C ARG A 224 -1.23 -21.45 -10.94
N ALA A 225 -1.87 -20.30 -11.22
CA ALA A 225 -2.34 -19.96 -12.57
C ALA A 225 -1.23 -19.46 -13.52
N VAL A 226 0.01 -19.29 -13.02
CA VAL A 226 1.15 -18.76 -13.79
C VAL A 226 2.12 -19.89 -14.21
N GLU A 227 1.86 -21.14 -13.85
CA GLU A 227 2.67 -22.32 -14.25
C GLU A 227 2.12 -23.05 -15.50
N CYS A 228 1.51 -22.35 -16.45
CA CYS A 228 1.24 -22.88 -17.81
C CYS A 228 1.74 -21.93 -18.89
#